data_AF-K1XV04-F1
#
_entry.id   AF-K1XV04-F1
#
_cell.length_a   1.000
_cell.length_b   1.000
_cell.length_c   1.000
_cell.angle_alpha   90.00
_cell.angle_beta   90.00
_cell.angle_gamma   90.00
#
_symmetry.space_group_name_H-M   'P 1'
#
loop_
_entity.id
_entity.type
_entity.pdbx_description
1 polymer ?
#
loop_
_entity_poly.entity_id
_entity_poly.type
_entity_poly.pdbx_seq_one_letter_code
_entity_poly.pdbx_strand_id
1 'polypeptide(L)'
;MFEQTFKNIDDILHKDAGCSSELDYVEQTSWILFLKYLDDYEKDKKTAAELAGKTYSSIISNEFRWNVWAMPKKDGKLDHHKALTGDDLKDFVDHKLFPYFKKFKSDAESADAIEYKIGEIFSELKNRLQSGYNLREIIKHD
;
A
#
# COMPACT_ATOMS: atom_id res chain seq x y z
N MET A 1 -17.98 8.06 8.51
CA MET A 1 -17.62 7.07 7.48
C MET A 1 -16.23 6.51 7.76
N PHE A 2 -15.20 7.35 7.91
CA PHE A 2 -13.83 6.93 8.31
C PHE A 2 -13.76 6.17 9.65
N GLU A 3 -14.44 6.63 10.70
CA GLU A 3 -14.41 5.94 12.02
C GLU A 3 -14.88 4.48 11.97
N GLN A 4 -15.85 4.15 11.11
CA GLN A 4 -16.32 2.77 10.99
C GLN A 4 -15.33 1.92 10.20
N THR A 5 -14.66 2.48 9.19
CA THR A 5 -13.56 1.81 8.48
C THR A 5 -12.40 1.53 9.42
N PHE A 6 -11.96 2.50 10.23
CA PHE A 6 -10.90 2.29 11.22
C PHE A 6 -11.28 1.24 12.25
N LYS A 7 -12.50 1.28 12.81
CA LYS A 7 -12.98 0.24 13.74
C LYS A 7 -12.99 -1.16 13.11
N ASN A 8 -13.45 -1.29 11.87
CA ASN A 8 -13.47 -2.57 11.18
C ASN A 8 -12.04 -3.09 10.95
N ILE A 9 -11.10 -2.20 10.62
CA ILE A 9 -9.69 -2.52 10.44
C ILE A 9 -9.07 -2.94 11.78
N ASP A 10 -9.32 -2.21 12.86
CA ASP A 10 -8.86 -2.54 14.22
C ASP A 10 -9.37 -3.92 14.67
N ASP A 11 -10.65 -4.23 14.42
CA ASP A 11 -11.26 -5.53 14.76
C ASP A 11 -10.62 -6.70 13.99
N ILE A 12 -10.12 -6.45 12.78
CA ILE A 12 -9.38 -7.44 11.98
C ILE A 12 -7.96 -7.58 12.51
N LEU A 13 -7.29 -6.46 12.80
CA LEU A 13 -5.91 -6.42 13.28
C LEU A 13 -5.77 -7.05 14.67
N HIS A 14 -6.75 -6.88 15.54
CA HIS A 14 -6.77 -7.51 16.87
C HIS A 14 -6.80 -9.04 16.82
N LYS A 15 -7.23 -9.62 15.70
CA LYS A 15 -7.26 -11.08 15.47
C LYS A 15 -5.97 -11.60 14.85
N ASP A 16 -5.05 -10.72 14.43
CA ASP A 16 -3.79 -11.11 13.81
C ASP A 16 -2.71 -11.36 14.87
N ALA A 17 -2.07 -12.53 14.79
CA ALA A 17 -1.04 -12.94 15.76
C ALA A 17 0.19 -12.03 15.77
N GLY A 18 0.42 -11.24 14.71
CA GLY A 18 1.54 -10.31 14.60
C GLY A 18 1.32 -8.93 15.20
N CYS A 19 0.08 -8.59 15.57
CA CYS A 19 -0.27 -7.29 16.12
C CYS A 19 -0.77 -7.47 17.56
N SER A 20 0.01 -7.00 18.53
CA SER A 20 -0.25 -7.25 19.96
C SER A 20 -0.63 -5.98 20.74
N SER A 21 -0.49 -4.82 20.12
CA SER A 21 -0.74 -3.51 20.71
C SER A 21 -1.51 -2.60 19.76
N GLU A 22 -2.21 -1.60 20.32
CA GLU A 22 -2.87 -0.55 19.53
C GLU A 22 -1.86 0.20 18.64
N LEU A 23 -0.62 0.34 19.11
CA LEU A 23 0.45 0.94 18.31
C LEU A 23 0.76 0.11 17.06
N ASP A 24 0.75 -1.23 17.17
CA ASP A 24 0.90 -2.10 16.01
C ASP A 24 -0.25 -1.88 15.01
N TYR A 25 -1.49 -1.74 15.49
CA TYR A 25 -2.65 -1.54 14.61
C TYR A 25 -2.56 -0.23 13.84
N VAL A 26 -2.18 0.85 14.54
CA VAL A 26 -1.97 2.16 13.92
C VAL A 26 -0.83 2.08 12.90
N GLU A 27 0.30 1.45 13.23
CA GLU A 27 1.42 1.28 12.31
C GLU A 27 1.02 0.52 11.04
N GLN A 28 0.33 -0.63 11.19
CA GLN A 28 -0.07 -1.46 10.06
C GLN A 28 -1.13 -0.81 9.18
N THR A 29 -2.11 -0.14 9.78
CA THR A 29 -3.11 0.61 9.02
C THR A 29 -2.50 1.81 8.30
N SER A 30 -1.55 2.50 8.94
CA SER A 30 -0.96 3.73 8.40
C SER A 30 -0.22 3.51 7.10
N TRP A 31 0.59 2.44 6.98
CA TRP A 31 1.33 2.20 5.74
C TRP A 31 0.41 1.78 4.59
N ILE A 32 -0.67 1.03 4.89
CA ILE A 32 -1.67 0.61 3.90
C ILE A 32 -2.36 1.86 3.33
N LEU A 33 -2.87 2.73 4.20
CA LEU A 33 -3.52 3.99 3.81
C LEU A 33 -2.54 4.93 3.09
N PHE A 34 -1.27 4.97 3.52
CA PHE A 34 -0.25 5.75 2.85
C PHE A 34 -0.05 5.33 1.38
N LEU A 35 0.02 4.03 1.11
CA LEU A 35 0.16 3.51 -0.27
C LEU A 35 -1.08 3.78 -1.12
N LYS A 36 -2.28 3.67 -0.54
CA LYS A 36 -3.52 4.09 -1.23
C LYS A 36 -3.46 5.56 -1.62
N TYR A 37 -3.12 6.42 -0.66
CA TYR A 37 -3.03 7.85 -0.87
C TYR A 37 -1.99 8.20 -1.92
N LEU A 38 -0.82 7.56 -1.89
CA LEU A 38 0.24 7.77 -2.87
C LEU A 38 -0.20 7.39 -4.30
N ASP A 39 -0.95 6.29 -4.46
CA ASP A 39 -1.51 5.88 -5.74
C ASP A 39 -2.56 6.88 -6.27
N ASP A 40 -3.43 7.40 -5.40
CA ASP A 40 -4.39 8.45 -5.77
C ASP A 40 -3.68 9.76 -6.14
N TYR A 41 -2.65 10.14 -5.39
CA TYR A 41 -1.81 11.30 -5.67
C TYR A 41 -1.14 11.20 -7.05
N GLU A 42 -0.58 10.04 -7.41
CA GLU A 42 0.01 9.82 -8.74
C GLU A 42 -1.03 9.90 -9.86
N LYS A 43 -2.25 9.41 -9.65
CA LYS A 43 -3.33 9.52 -10.64
C LYS A 43 -3.73 10.98 -10.87
N ASP A 44 -3.82 11.76 -9.81
CA ASP A 44 -4.13 13.20 -9.91
C ASP A 44 -3.03 13.95 -10.65
N LYS A 45 -1.76 13.66 -10.35
CA LYS A 45 -0.61 14.23 -11.07
C LYS A 45 -0.60 13.85 -12.54
N LYS A 46 -0.86 12.58 -12.85
CA LYS A 46 -0.96 12.09 -14.22
C LYS A 46 -2.07 12.81 -14.98
N THR A 47 -3.26 12.89 -14.40
CA THR A 47 -4.42 13.58 -14.99
C THR A 47 -4.12 15.05 -15.24
N ALA A 48 -3.52 15.74 -14.27
CA ALA A 48 -3.14 17.15 -14.42
C ALA A 48 -2.11 17.37 -15.52
N ALA A 49 -1.13 16.47 -15.67
CA ALA A 49 -0.14 16.53 -16.74
C ALA A 49 -0.79 16.30 -18.11
N GLU A 50 -1.67 15.30 -18.24
CA GLU A 50 -2.42 15.02 -19.47
C GLU A 50 -3.25 16.24 -19.90
N LEU A 51 -3.99 16.86 -18.97
CA LEU A 51 -4.76 18.08 -19.23
C LEU A 51 -3.88 19.27 -19.63
N ALA A 52 -2.65 19.33 -19.13
CA ALA A 52 -1.67 20.35 -19.48
C ALA A 52 -0.84 20.02 -20.74
N GLY A 53 -1.12 18.89 -21.43
CA GLY A 53 -0.35 18.43 -22.58
C GLY A 53 1.10 18.03 -22.25
N LYS A 54 1.39 17.68 -21.00
CA LYS A 54 2.70 17.26 -20.50
C LYS A 54 2.75 15.75 -20.29
N THR A 55 3.95 15.19 -20.39
CA THR A 55 4.20 13.81 -19.99
C THR A 55 4.44 13.75 -18.48
N TYR A 56 3.84 12.76 -17.81
CA TYR A 56 4.10 12.46 -16.40
C TYR A 56 4.85 11.13 -16.29
N SER A 57 5.99 11.13 -15.62
CA SER A 57 6.68 9.90 -15.23
C SER A 57 6.16 9.46 -13.87
N SER A 58 5.65 8.23 -13.81
CA SER A 58 5.19 7.68 -12.54
C SER A 58 6.35 7.38 -11.60
N ILE A 59 6.08 7.57 -10.31
CA ILE A 59 6.97 7.23 -9.21
C ILE A 59 6.91 5.71 -8.96
N ILE A 60 5.69 5.16 -8.93
CA ILE A 60 5.44 3.75 -8.66
C ILE A 60 5.40 2.96 -9.98
N SER A 61 6.24 1.93 -10.04
CA SER A 61 6.26 0.93 -11.12
C SER A 61 4.96 0.13 -11.13
N ASN A 62 4.48 -0.24 -12.32
CA ASN A 62 3.12 -0.75 -12.51
C ASN A 62 2.75 -1.94 -11.59
N GLU A 63 3.68 -2.85 -11.32
CA GLU A 63 3.43 -4.03 -10.47
C GLU A 63 3.16 -3.70 -9.00
N PHE A 64 3.60 -2.52 -8.52
CA PHE A 64 3.46 -2.09 -7.12
C PHE A 64 2.35 -1.05 -6.90
N ARG A 65 1.63 -0.68 -7.97
CA ARG A 65 0.49 0.24 -7.88
C ARG A 65 -0.69 -0.40 -7.15
N TRP A 66 -1.44 0.42 -6.43
CA TRP A 66 -2.55 -0.06 -5.60
C TRP A 66 -3.57 -0.85 -6.40
N ASN A 67 -3.92 -0.37 -7.60
CA ASN A 67 -4.88 -1.03 -8.48
C ASN A 67 -4.38 -2.34 -9.12
N VAL A 68 -3.13 -2.75 -8.87
CA VAL A 68 -2.56 -3.99 -9.41
C VAL A 68 -2.46 -5.06 -8.34
N TRP A 69 -1.80 -4.79 -7.21
CA TRP A 69 -1.62 -5.80 -6.16
C TRP A 69 -2.75 -5.77 -5.11
N ALA A 70 -3.17 -4.56 -4.71
CA ALA A 70 -4.15 -4.39 -3.63
C ALA A 70 -5.58 -4.51 -4.15
N MET A 71 -5.95 -3.80 -5.21
CA MET A 71 -7.31 -3.83 -5.75
C MET A 71 -7.33 -4.06 -7.26
N PRO A 72 -6.86 -5.22 -7.75
CA PRO A 72 -6.99 -5.58 -9.17
C PRO A 72 -8.46 -5.67 -9.54
N LYS A 73 -8.89 -4.86 -10.51
CA LYS A 73 -10.29 -4.82 -10.95
C LYS A 73 -10.46 -5.39 -12.36
N LYS A 74 -11.55 -6.14 -12.53
CA LYS A 74 -12.10 -6.56 -13.82
C LYS A 74 -13.58 -6.18 -13.84
N ASP A 75 -14.00 -5.44 -14.87
CA ASP A 75 -15.38 -4.96 -15.03
C ASP A 75 -15.91 -4.19 -13.79
N GLY A 76 -15.04 -3.38 -13.17
CA GLY A 76 -15.36 -2.57 -12.00
C GLY A 76 -15.40 -3.33 -10.66
N LYS A 77 -15.26 -4.66 -10.67
CA LYS A 77 -15.25 -5.51 -9.47
C LYS A 77 -13.86 -6.08 -9.21
N LEU A 78 -13.59 -6.52 -7.98
CA LEU A 78 -12.36 -7.22 -7.65
C LEU A 78 -12.19 -8.46 -8.54
N ASP A 79 -11.06 -8.54 -9.24
CA ASP A 79 -10.70 -9.73 -10.02
C ASP A 79 -10.15 -10.80 -9.07
N HIS A 80 -11.02 -11.69 -8.62
CA HIS A 80 -10.66 -12.78 -7.71
C HIS A 80 -9.61 -13.75 -8.27
N HIS A 81 -9.39 -13.78 -9.59
CA HIS A 81 -8.34 -14.61 -10.20
C HIS A 81 -6.95 -13.95 -10.11
N LYS A 82 -6.88 -12.62 -9.94
CA LYS A 82 -5.63 -11.86 -9.82
C LYS A 82 -5.33 -11.40 -8.41
N ALA A 83 -6.37 -11.20 -7.59
CA ALA A 83 -6.24 -10.72 -6.24
C ALA A 83 -5.49 -11.75 -5.38
N LEU A 84 -4.27 -11.41 -4.98
CA LEU A 84 -3.49 -12.22 -4.04
C LEU A 84 -4.23 -12.31 -2.69
N THR A 85 -4.15 -13.46 -2.03
CA THR A 85 -4.75 -13.67 -0.70
C THR A 85 -3.92 -14.68 0.08
N GLY A 86 -4.13 -14.78 1.39
CA GLY A 86 -3.39 -15.74 2.23
C GLY A 86 -1.88 -15.53 2.10
N ASP A 87 -1.12 -16.62 2.11
CA ASP A 87 0.35 -16.56 2.10
C ASP A 87 0.90 -15.83 0.86
N ASP A 88 0.27 -15.95 -0.30
CA ASP A 88 0.71 -15.25 -1.51
C ASP A 88 0.69 -13.72 -1.36
N LEU A 89 -0.33 -13.18 -0.67
CA LEU A 89 -0.41 -11.73 -0.42
C LEU A 89 0.63 -11.30 0.61
N LYS A 90 0.77 -12.08 1.69
CA LYS A 90 1.75 -11.79 2.73
C LYS A 90 3.17 -11.82 2.17
N ASP A 91 3.52 -12.85 1.41
CA ASP A 91 4.84 -13.01 0.81
C ASP A 91 5.13 -11.94 -0.24
N PHE A 92 4.11 -11.52 -1.01
CA PHE A 92 4.27 -10.38 -1.90
C PHE A 92 4.61 -9.10 -1.13
N VAL A 93 3.90 -8.82 -0.03
CA VAL A 93 4.15 -7.63 0.78
C VAL A 93 5.55 -7.67 1.41
N ASP A 94 5.89 -8.78 2.06
CA ASP A 94 7.14 -8.93 2.80
C ASP A 94 8.38 -8.96 1.89
N HIS A 95 8.30 -9.71 0.78
CA HIS A 95 9.47 -10.01 -0.04
C HIS A 95 9.57 -9.17 -1.32
N LYS A 96 8.51 -8.45 -1.71
CA LYS A 96 8.51 -7.63 -2.93
C LYS A 96 8.15 -6.17 -2.65
N LEU A 97 6.97 -5.91 -2.07
CA LEU A 97 6.44 -4.56 -1.89
C LEU A 97 7.31 -3.71 -0.95
N PHE A 98 7.59 -4.20 0.26
CA PHE A 98 8.43 -3.48 1.23
C PHE A 98 9.86 -3.28 0.71
N PRO A 99 10.54 -4.31 0.18
CA PRO A 99 11.85 -4.13 -0.43
C PRO A 99 11.88 -3.14 -1.60
N TYR A 100 10.81 -3.09 -2.40
CA TYR A 100 10.69 -2.13 -3.50
C TYR A 100 10.69 -0.68 -3.00
N PHE A 101 9.80 -0.34 -2.06
CA PHE A 101 9.73 1.02 -1.53
C PHE A 101 10.97 1.39 -0.73
N LYS A 102 11.58 0.45 0.01
CA LYS A 102 12.82 0.70 0.75
C LYS A 102 13.98 1.16 -0.16
N LYS A 103 14.06 0.63 -1.38
CA LYS A 103 15.11 1.03 -2.36
C LYS A 103 15.01 2.48 -2.81
N PHE A 104 13.84 3.12 -2.70
CA PHE A 104 13.70 4.51 -3.10
C PHE A 104 14.65 5.43 -2.32
N LYS A 105 15.05 5.06 -1.09
CA LYS A 105 16.01 5.82 -0.30
C LYS A 105 17.40 5.90 -0.95
N SER A 106 17.86 4.81 -1.56
CA SER A 106 19.16 4.76 -2.25
C SER A 106 19.09 5.30 -3.67
N ASP A 107 17.93 5.17 -4.31
CA ASP A 107 17.76 5.46 -5.73
C ASP A 107 17.37 6.92 -5.99
N ALA A 108 16.94 7.63 -4.96
CA ALA A 108 16.55 9.04 -5.06
C ALA A 108 17.73 9.97 -5.37
N GLU A 109 17.49 10.97 -6.21
CA GLU A 109 18.49 11.95 -6.62
C GLU A 109 18.92 12.90 -5.48
N SER A 110 18.06 13.11 -4.48
CA SER A 110 18.36 13.94 -3.31
C SER A 110 17.47 13.59 -2.12
N ALA A 111 17.87 14.04 -0.92
CA ALA A 111 17.09 13.87 0.31
C ALA A 111 15.73 14.62 0.30
N ASP A 112 15.57 15.62 -0.58
CA ASP A 112 14.34 16.41 -0.68
C ASP A 112 13.27 15.73 -1.55
N ALA A 113 13.67 14.76 -2.38
CA ALA A 113 12.81 14.03 -3.29
C ALA A 113 11.74 13.22 -2.54
N ILE A 114 10.57 13.05 -3.16
CA ILE A 114 9.46 12.29 -2.56
C ILE A 114 9.83 10.82 -2.42
N GLU A 115 10.60 10.29 -3.37
CA GLU A 115 11.15 8.94 -3.39
C GLU A 115 11.99 8.69 -2.15
N TYR A 116 12.91 9.60 -1.82
CA TYR A 116 13.77 9.47 -0.63
C TYR A 116 12.93 9.35 0.64
N LYS A 117 11.91 10.20 0.78
CA LYS A 117 11.00 10.21 1.95
C LYS A 117 10.19 8.91 2.05
N ILE A 118 9.68 8.40 0.93
CA ILE A 118 9.00 7.10 0.88
C ILE A 118 9.97 6.00 1.33
N GLY A 119 11.18 5.97 0.77
CA GLY A 119 12.17 4.96 1.13
C GLY A 119 12.64 5.04 2.57
N GLU A 120 12.70 6.23 3.16
CA GLU A 120 12.98 6.42 4.58
C GLU A 120 11.87 5.82 5.46
N ILE A 121 10.60 6.10 5.16
CA ILE A 121 9.45 5.51 5.87
C ILE A 121 9.52 3.97 5.82
N PHE A 122 9.67 3.39 4.62
CA PHE A 122 9.71 1.93 4.45
C PHE A 122 11.02 1.28 4.91
N SER A 123 12.05 2.06 5.24
CA SER A 123 13.27 1.53 5.88
C SER A 123 13.07 1.23 7.36
N GLU A 124 12.22 2.02 8.03
CA GLU A 124 11.91 1.92 9.46
C GLU A 124 10.70 1.02 9.74
N LEU A 125 9.76 0.95 8.79
CA LEU A 125 8.57 0.11 8.91
C LEU A 125 8.85 -1.37 8.59
N LYS A 126 8.04 -2.24 9.20
CA LYS A 126 7.95 -3.66 8.85
C LYS A 126 6.49 -4.08 8.81
N ASN A 127 6.13 -4.92 7.84
CA ASN A 127 4.85 -5.61 7.90
C ASN A 127 4.87 -6.59 9.06
N ARG A 128 3.89 -6.46 9.96
CA ARG A 128 3.72 -7.36 11.11
C ARG A 128 2.62 -8.38 10.88
N LEU A 129 1.75 -8.16 9.89
CA LEU A 129 0.60 -9.04 9.62
C LEU A 129 1.06 -10.44 9.26
N GLN A 130 0.64 -11.41 10.06
CA GLN A 130 0.93 -12.82 9.82
C GLN A 130 -0.12 -13.50 8.95
N SER A 131 -1.35 -12.95 8.88
CA SER A 131 -2.40 -13.46 8.00
C SER A 131 -2.58 -12.57 6.78
N GLY A 132 -2.22 -13.09 5.61
CA GLY A 132 -2.56 -12.42 4.35
C GLY A 132 -4.07 -12.42 4.06
N TYR A 133 -4.87 -13.24 4.73
CA TYR A 133 -6.33 -13.12 4.68
C TYR A 133 -6.82 -11.88 5.44
N ASN A 134 -6.25 -11.61 6.63
CA ASN A 134 -6.57 -10.40 7.40
C ASN A 134 -6.15 -9.15 6.62
N LEU A 135 -4.94 -9.14 6.05
CA LEU A 135 -4.48 -8.06 5.18
C LEU A 135 -5.43 -7.83 4.00
N ARG A 136 -5.92 -8.90 3.37
CA ARG A 136 -6.90 -8.80 2.27
C ARG A 136 -8.22 -8.20 2.74
N GLU A 137 -8.70 -8.52 3.94
CA GLU A 137 -9.90 -7.90 4.51
C GLU A 137 -9.69 -6.41 4.79
N ILE A 138 -8.55 -6.02 5.37
CA ILE A 138 -8.20 -4.61 5.61
C ILE A 138 -8.22 -3.82 4.30
N ILE A 139 -7.56 -4.32 3.25
CA ILE A 139 -7.51 -3.67 1.93
C ILE A 139 -8.89 -3.50 1.30
N LYS A 140 -9.85 -4.39 1.59
CA LYS A 140 -11.22 -4.30 1.04
C LYS A 140 -12.08 -3.25 1.74
N HIS A 141 -11.70 -2.82 2.94
CA HIS A 141 -12.45 -1.84 3.73
C HIS A 141 -12.08 -0.39 3.43
N ASP A 142 -11.03 -0.18 2.63
CA ASP A 142 -10.61 1.10 2.05
C ASP A 142 -11.26 1.36 0.67
#